data_AF-A0ABD1FMN1-F1
#
_entry.id   AF-A0ABD1FMN1-F1
#
_cell.length_a   1.000
_cell.length_b   1.000
_cell.length_c   1.000
_cell.angle_alpha   90.00
_cell.angle_beta   90.00
_cell.angle_gamma   90.00
#
_symmetry.space_group_name_H-M   'P 1'
#
loop_
_entity.id
_entity.type
_entity.pdbx_description
1 polymer ?
#
loop_
_entity_poly.entity_id
_entity_poly.type
_entity_poly.pdbx_seq_one_letter_code
_entity_poly.pdbx_strand_id
1 'polypeptide(L)'
;MSIKHEEWMAEHGFSYENEEVKQTRYQIFKDNVQHIERHNQEGKHTYKLGINKFADLTNEEFLTKYARGSVPSFKVPSSNQSSFEYKDMKDVPPSLDWRDHNVVTPVVTQKRCGCCWAFAVVAAIEGIEDPIRQANSIIRATYH
;
A
#
# COMPACT_ATOMS: atom_id res chain seq x y z
N MET A 1 -2.64 -2.62 -28.64
CA MET A 1 -3.45 -2.68 -27.41
C MET A 1 -3.83 -4.11 -27.04
N SER A 2 -4.31 -4.95 -27.96
CA SER A 2 -4.59 -6.38 -27.66
C SER A 2 -3.35 -7.16 -27.22
N ILE A 3 -2.21 -7.09 -27.93
CA ILE A 3 -0.95 -7.74 -27.53
C ILE A 3 -0.51 -7.29 -26.11
N LYS A 4 -0.52 -5.99 -25.86
CA LYS A 4 -0.18 -5.39 -24.55
C LYS A 4 -1.08 -5.89 -23.42
N HIS A 5 -2.36 -6.17 -23.70
CA HIS A 5 -3.28 -6.75 -22.74
C HIS A 5 -2.96 -8.22 -22.46
N GLU A 6 -2.62 -9.01 -23.49
CA GLU A 6 -2.23 -10.42 -23.33
C GLU A 6 -0.91 -10.56 -22.56
N GLU A 7 0.08 -9.72 -22.85
CA GLU A 7 1.34 -9.66 -22.08
C GLU A 7 1.08 -9.31 -20.61
N TRP A 8 0.26 -8.28 -20.37
CA TRP A 8 -0.12 -7.87 -19.01
C TRP A 8 -0.87 -8.97 -18.26
N MET A 9 -1.79 -9.69 -18.94
CA MET A 9 -2.50 -10.83 -18.36
C MET A 9 -1.53 -11.94 -17.96
N ALA A 10 -0.55 -12.26 -18.82
CA ALA A 10 0.46 -13.28 -18.54
C ALA A 10 1.36 -12.88 -17.35
N GLU A 11 1.80 -11.62 -17.30
CA GLU A 11 2.63 -11.09 -16.22
C GLU A 11 1.92 -11.15 -14.85
N HIS A 12 0.62 -10.84 -14.83
CA HIS A 12 -0.16 -10.76 -13.59
C HIS A 12 -0.96 -12.03 -13.27
N GLY A 13 -0.89 -13.05 -14.13
CA GLY A 13 -1.58 -14.33 -13.95
C GLY A 13 -3.10 -14.26 -14.09
N PHE A 14 -3.62 -13.40 -14.98
CA PHE A 14 -5.06 -13.28 -15.23
C PHE A 14 -5.55 -14.31 -16.24
N SER A 15 -6.67 -14.95 -15.89
CA SER A 15 -7.50 -15.77 -16.78
C SER A 15 -8.96 -15.42 -16.54
N TYR A 16 -9.74 -15.31 -17.61
CA TYR A 16 -11.17 -14.97 -17.52
C TYR A 16 -12.04 -16.20 -17.79
N GLU A 17 -13.23 -16.20 -17.20
CA GLU A 17 -14.17 -17.33 -17.27
C GLU A 17 -14.68 -17.57 -18.69
N ASN A 18 -14.90 -16.50 -19.45
CA ASN A 18 -15.37 -16.56 -20.83
C ASN A 18 -14.89 -15.34 -21.63
N GLU A 19 -15.08 -15.40 -22.94
CA GLU A 19 -14.62 -14.37 -23.87
C GLU A 19 -15.37 -13.04 -23.69
N GLU A 20 -16.64 -13.08 -23.28
CA GLU A 20 -17.43 -11.87 -23.02
C GLU A 20 -16.82 -11.06 -21.85
N VAL A 21 -16.52 -11.74 -20.74
CA VAL A 21 -15.84 -11.12 -19.59
C VAL A 21 -14.46 -10.60 -19.99
N LYS A 22 -13.68 -11.40 -20.75
CA LYS A 22 -12.37 -10.97 -21.26
C LYS A 22 -12.49 -9.72 -22.11
N GLN A 23 -13.50 -9.62 -22.96
CA GLN A 23 -13.70 -8.47 -23.82
C GLN A 23 -14.11 -7.23 -23.03
N THR A 24 -14.97 -7.35 -22.02
CA THR A 24 -15.27 -6.24 -21.09
C THR A 24 -14.01 -5.76 -20.38
N ARG A 25 -13.20 -6.68 -19.85
CA ARG A 25 -11.95 -6.37 -19.13
C ARG A 25 -10.91 -5.72 -20.03
N TYR A 26 -10.82 -6.17 -21.28
CA TYR A 26 -9.97 -5.57 -22.30
C TYR A 26 -10.34 -4.12 -22.60
N GLN A 27 -11.63 -3.78 -22.68
CA GLN A 27 -12.03 -2.37 -22.91
C GLN A 27 -11.63 -1.48 -21.73
N ILE A 28 -11.87 -1.94 -20.49
CA ILE A 28 -11.46 -1.21 -19.28
C ILE A 28 -9.94 -1.03 -19.26
N PHE A 29 -9.19 -2.09 -19.57
CA PHE A 29 -7.73 -2.03 -19.68
C PHE A 29 -7.27 -0.98 -20.70
N LYS A 30 -7.88 -0.99 -21.89
CA LYS A 30 -7.56 -0.03 -22.94
C LYS A 30 -7.81 1.41 -22.50
N ASP A 31 -8.96 1.68 -21.88
CA ASP A 31 -9.33 3.01 -21.39
C ASP A 31 -8.37 3.50 -20.29
N ASN A 32 -8.01 2.61 -19.35
CA ASN A 32 -7.05 2.92 -18.30
C ASN A 32 -5.64 3.17 -18.86
N VAL A 33 -5.18 2.40 -19.84
CA VAL A 33 -3.88 2.62 -20.50
C VAL A 33 -3.85 3.97 -21.22
N GLN A 34 -4.92 4.34 -21.93
CA GLN A 34 -5.03 5.64 -22.57
C GLN A 34 -5.03 6.79 -21.56
N HIS A 35 -5.69 6.60 -20.40
CA HIS A 35 -5.66 7.56 -19.31
C HIS A 35 -4.24 7.74 -18.75
N ILE A 36 -3.52 6.64 -18.52
CA ILE A 36 -2.12 6.64 -18.06
C ILE A 36 -1.21 7.39 -19.04
N GLU A 37 -1.33 7.08 -20.34
CA GLU A 37 -0.52 7.71 -21.39
C GLU A 37 -0.78 9.21 -21.45
N ARG A 38 -2.05 9.64 -21.40
CA ARG A 38 -2.42 11.05 -21.37
C ARG A 38 -1.86 11.77 -20.14
N HIS A 39 -2.09 11.22 -18.93
CA HIS A 39 -1.62 11.79 -17.67
C HIS A 39 -0.09 12.00 -17.69
N ASN A 40 0.65 11.00 -18.16
CA ASN A 40 2.11 11.06 -18.21
C ASN A 40 2.65 12.00 -19.29
N GLN A 41 1.91 12.23 -20.38
CA GLN A 41 2.29 13.15 -21.45
C GLN A 41 2.05 14.62 -21.09
N GLU A 42 1.04 14.92 -20.27
CA GLU A 42 0.71 16.30 -19.88
C GLU A 42 1.88 17.02 -19.19
N GLY A 43 2.75 16.29 -18.49
CA GLY A 43 3.93 16.85 -17.83
C GLY A 43 3.63 17.84 -16.70
N LYS A 44 2.36 17.96 -16.28
CA LYS A 44 1.89 18.88 -15.23
C LYS A 44 1.85 18.26 -13.84
N HIS A 45 2.08 16.95 -13.74
CA HIS A 45 1.91 16.19 -12.50
C HIS A 45 3.28 15.88 -11.90
N THR A 46 3.38 15.96 -10.57
CA THR A 46 4.58 15.58 -9.81
C THR A 46 4.77 14.05 -9.71
N TYR A 47 3.84 13.29 -10.26
CA TYR A 47 3.84 11.83 -10.26
C TYR A 47 3.42 11.29 -11.63
N LYS A 48 3.82 10.05 -11.89
CA LYS A 48 3.46 9.29 -13.09
C LYS A 48 2.52 8.14 -12.74
N LEU A 49 1.61 7.82 -13.63
CA LEU A 49 0.81 6.61 -13.55
C LEU A 49 1.52 5.46 -14.27
N GLY A 50 1.26 4.23 -13.81
CA GLY A 50 1.81 3.02 -14.39
C GLY A 50 0.74 1.94 -14.49
N ILE A 51 0.92 1.04 -15.46
CA ILE A 51 0.08 -0.15 -15.59
C ILE A 51 0.43 -1.07 -14.43
N ASN A 52 -0.59 -1.55 -13.71
CA ASN A 52 -0.43 -2.43 -12.57
C ASN A 52 -1.54 -3.50 -12.56
N LYS A 53 -1.59 -4.33 -11.53
CA LYS A 53 -2.58 -5.41 -11.35
C LYS A 53 -4.05 -4.96 -11.30
N PHE A 54 -4.33 -3.67 -11.29
CA PHE A 54 -5.68 -3.08 -11.28
C PHE A 54 -6.07 -2.45 -12.62
N ALA A 55 -5.24 -2.61 -13.66
CA ALA A 55 -5.45 -1.96 -14.94
C ALA A 55 -6.75 -2.39 -15.66
N ASP A 56 -7.36 -3.53 -15.34
CA ASP A 56 -8.63 -4.01 -15.91
C ASP A 56 -9.87 -3.72 -15.04
N LEU A 57 -9.72 -2.88 -14.01
CA LEU A 57 -10.80 -2.48 -13.12
C LEU A 57 -11.25 -1.05 -13.39
N THR A 58 -12.56 -0.82 -13.28
CA THR A 58 -13.07 0.55 -13.17
C THR A 58 -12.71 1.12 -11.79
N ASN A 59 -12.73 2.45 -11.65
CA ASN A 59 -12.50 3.08 -10.35
C ASN A 59 -13.52 2.61 -9.30
N GLU A 60 -14.79 2.49 -9.66
CA GLU A 60 -15.83 1.98 -8.75
C GLU A 60 -15.56 0.54 -8.30
N GLU A 61 -15.16 -0.33 -9.23
CA GLU A 61 -14.80 -1.72 -8.90
C GLU A 61 -13.57 -1.78 -8.00
N PHE A 62 -12.55 -0.95 -8.27
CA PHE A 62 -11.35 -0.85 -7.45
C PHE A 62 -11.71 -0.42 -6.03
N LEU A 63 -12.49 0.66 -5.89
CA LEU A 63 -12.93 1.16 -4.59
C LEU A 63 -13.74 0.11 -3.83
N THR A 64 -14.67 -0.57 -4.53
CA THR A 64 -15.51 -1.60 -3.94
C THR A 64 -14.73 -2.83 -3.48
N LYS A 65 -13.72 -3.27 -4.24
CA LYS A 65 -12.98 -4.51 -3.94
C LYS A 65 -11.78 -4.27 -3.02
N TYR A 66 -11.15 -3.10 -3.08
CA TYR A 66 -9.85 -2.83 -2.45
C TYR A 66 -9.85 -1.63 -1.49
N ALA A 67 -10.84 -0.74 -1.52
CA ALA A 67 -10.86 0.47 -0.69
C ALA A 67 -12.05 0.56 0.28
N ARG A 68 -12.81 -0.52 0.51
CA ARG A 68 -13.95 -0.57 1.44
C ARG A 68 -13.57 -0.71 2.92
N GLY A 69 -12.40 -0.24 3.34
CA GLY A 69 -12.00 -0.30 4.74
C GLY A 69 -12.97 0.48 5.62
N SER A 70 -13.80 -0.21 6.41
CA SER A 70 -14.62 0.42 7.44
C SER A 70 -13.92 0.26 8.77
N VAL A 71 -13.41 1.36 9.31
CA VAL A 71 -12.91 1.37 10.69
C VAL A 71 -14.13 1.29 11.61
N PRO A 72 -14.23 0.29 12.50
CA PRO A 72 -15.26 0.30 13.53
C PRO A 72 -15.22 1.64 14.27
N SER A 73 -16.39 2.22 14.57
CA SER A 73 -16.46 3.45 15.35
C SER A 73 -16.00 3.14 16.78
N PHE A 74 -14.70 3.22 17.02
CA PHE A 74 -14.14 3.11 18.34
C PHE A 74 -14.37 4.45 19.03
N LYS A 75 -15.24 4.47 20.04
CA LYS A 75 -15.25 5.56 21.00
C LYS A 75 -13.92 5.48 21.73
N VAL A 76 -12.94 6.27 21.30
CA VAL A 76 -11.71 6.45 22.06
C VAL A 76 -12.16 7.03 23.40
N PRO A 77 -11.98 6.31 24.52
CA PRO A 77 -12.26 6.88 25.82
C PRO A 77 -11.46 8.17 25.93
N SER A 78 -12.06 9.23 26.46
CA SER A 78 -11.34 10.42 26.91
C SER A 78 -10.45 10.03 28.09
N SER A 79 -9.44 9.19 27.87
CA SER A 79 -8.35 9.01 28.82
C SER A 79 -7.60 10.34 28.85
N ASN A 80 -7.31 10.84 30.05
CA ASN A 80 -6.39 11.94 30.27
C ASN A 80 -5.15 11.72 29.39
N GLN A 81 -5.11 12.39 28.23
CA GLN A 81 -3.94 12.36 27.37
C GLN A 81 -2.86 13.01 28.22
N SER A 82 -1.92 12.21 28.72
CA SER A 82 -0.64 12.76 29.14
C SER A 82 -0.17 13.61 27.96
N SER A 83 -0.07 14.91 28.15
CA SER A 83 0.39 15.81 27.10
C SER A 83 1.69 15.25 26.57
N PHE A 84 1.68 14.80 25.32
CA PHE A 84 2.90 14.37 24.66
C PHE A 84 3.77 15.63 24.52
N GLU A 85 4.77 15.78 25.39
CA GLU A 85 5.74 16.85 25.27
C GLU A 85 6.72 16.48 24.16
N TYR A 86 6.79 17.30 23.12
CA TYR A 86 7.86 17.22 22.15
C TYR A 86 9.17 17.50 22.88
N LYS A 87 10.04 16.49 22.97
CA LYS A 87 11.44 16.71 23.34
C LYS A 87 12.06 17.65 22.29
N ASP A 88 12.92 18.58 22.72
CA ASP A 88 13.57 19.59 21.88
C ASP A 88 13.88 19.06 20.45
N MET A 89 13.18 19.58 19.44
CA MET A 89 13.27 19.11 18.04
C MET A 89 14.56 19.57 17.31
N LYS A 90 15.62 19.87 18.05
CA LYS A 90 16.85 20.46 17.49
C LYS A 90 17.66 19.46 16.64
N ASP A 91 17.47 18.17 16.85
CA ASP A 91 18.28 17.10 16.27
C ASP A 91 17.49 16.18 15.30
N VAL A 92 16.43 16.68 14.68
CA VAL A 92 15.66 15.90 13.68
C VAL A 92 16.36 15.95 12.32
N PRO A 93 16.67 14.81 11.69
CA PRO A 93 17.33 14.80 10.38
C PRO A 93 16.39 15.37 9.29
N PRO A 94 16.94 15.97 8.22
CA PRO A 94 16.15 16.51 7.11
C PRO A 94 15.40 15.42 6.32
N SER A 95 15.78 14.15 6.46
CA SER A 95 15.12 12.99 5.88
C SER A 95 15.30 11.77 6.79
N LEU A 96 14.26 10.95 6.90
CA LEU A 96 14.28 9.70 7.65
C LEU A 96 13.49 8.64 6.87
N ASP A 97 14.08 7.46 6.69
CA ASP A 97 13.42 6.28 6.14
C ASP A 97 13.63 5.09 7.08
N TRP A 98 12.54 4.63 7.70
CA TRP A 98 12.59 3.51 8.65
C TRP A 98 13.02 2.19 8.02
N ARG A 99 12.98 2.06 6.68
CA ARG A 99 13.51 0.88 5.97
C ARG A 99 15.01 0.76 6.14
N ASP A 100 15.73 1.87 6.24
CA ASP A 100 17.18 1.90 6.46
C ASP A 100 17.57 1.40 7.87
N HIS A 101 16.59 1.35 8.77
CA HIS A 101 16.74 0.86 10.14
C HIS A 101 16.27 -0.59 10.31
N ASN A 102 15.82 -1.25 9.24
CA ASN A 102 15.33 -2.63 9.26
C ASN A 102 14.17 -2.87 10.25
N VAL A 103 13.32 -1.85 10.44
CA VAL A 103 12.11 -1.90 11.29
C VAL A 103 10.82 -1.87 10.47
N VAL A 104 10.92 -2.08 9.16
CA VAL A 104 9.77 -2.11 8.24
C VAL A 104 9.71 -3.50 7.61
N THR A 105 8.60 -4.19 7.82
CA THR A 105 8.37 -5.53 7.26
C THR A 105 8.11 -5.46 5.74
N PRO A 106 8.29 -6.57 5.00
CA PRO A 106 8.02 -6.61 3.56
C PRO A 106 6.60 -6.18 3.21
N VAL A 107 6.42 -5.61 2.02
CA VAL A 107 5.10 -5.19 1.54
C VAL A 107 4.17 -6.39 1.41
N VAL A 108 3.00 -6.29 2.03
CA VAL A 108 1.96 -7.32 2.08
C VAL A 108 0.70 -6.90 1.31
N THR A 109 -0.10 -7.88 0.86
CA THR A 109 -1.33 -7.63 0.09
C THR A 109 -2.59 -7.99 0.88
N GLN A 110 -3.46 -7.00 1.11
CA GLN A 110 -4.79 -7.21 1.72
C GLN A 110 -5.77 -7.99 0.83
N LYS A 111 -5.44 -8.17 -0.46
CA LYS A 111 -6.34 -8.74 -1.48
C LYS A 111 -7.69 -7.98 -1.49
N ARG A 112 -8.83 -8.67 -1.48
CA ARG A 112 -10.18 -8.08 -1.54
C ARG A 112 -10.91 -8.02 -0.19
N CYS A 113 -10.17 -8.12 0.92
CA CYS A 113 -10.76 -8.32 2.24
C CYS A 113 -11.23 -7.01 2.90
N GLY A 114 -10.76 -5.83 2.45
CA GLY A 114 -11.10 -4.56 3.10
C GLY A 114 -10.47 -4.38 4.49
N CYS A 115 -9.42 -5.12 4.80
CA CYS A 115 -8.74 -5.12 6.10
C CYS A 115 -7.55 -4.16 6.20
N CYS A 116 -7.46 -3.15 5.32
CA CYS A 116 -6.37 -2.16 5.31
C CYS A 116 -6.10 -1.53 6.69
N TRP A 117 -7.14 -1.31 7.49
CA TRP A 117 -7.01 -0.79 8.86
C TRP A 117 -6.19 -1.73 9.76
N ALA A 118 -6.40 -3.04 9.65
CA ALA A 118 -5.69 -4.03 10.45
C ALA A 118 -4.22 -4.13 10.02
N PHE A 119 -3.96 -4.08 8.70
CA PHE A 119 -2.61 -4.03 8.16
C PHE A 119 -1.84 -2.79 8.63
N ALA A 120 -2.50 -1.62 8.68
CA ALA A 120 -1.88 -0.40 9.21
C ALA A 120 -1.54 -0.52 10.70
N VAL A 121 -2.43 -1.12 11.50
CA VAL A 121 -2.18 -1.36 12.94
C VAL A 121 -1.03 -2.33 13.15
N VAL A 122 -1.01 -3.46 12.44
CA VAL A 122 0.05 -4.47 12.54
C VAL A 122 1.40 -3.88 12.14
N ALA A 123 1.49 -3.16 11.02
CA ALA A 123 2.73 -2.54 10.59
C ALA A 123 3.28 -1.52 11.61
N ALA A 124 2.40 -0.76 12.28
CA ALA A 124 2.80 0.15 13.33
C ALA A 124 3.33 -0.57 14.58
N ILE A 125 2.72 -1.69 14.97
CA ILE A 125 3.17 -2.51 16.10
C ILE A 125 4.51 -3.18 15.79
N GLU A 126 4.64 -3.79 14.61
CA GLU A 126 5.88 -4.44 14.15
C GLU A 126 7.05 -3.45 14.14
N GLY A 127 6.83 -2.24 13.61
CA GLY A 127 7.88 -1.21 13.58
C GLY A 127 8.32 -0.69 14.95
N ILE A 128 7.52 -0.88 16.00
CA ILE A 128 7.91 -0.58 17.39
C ILE A 128 8.65 -1.77 18.02
N GLU A 129 8.14 -2.98 17.81
CA GLU A 129 8.64 -4.21 18.46
C GLU A 129 10.00 -4.68 17.92
N ASP A 130 10.24 -4.58 16.61
CA ASP A 130 11.49 -5.04 15.99
C ASP A 130 12.75 -4.34 16.55
N PRO A 131 12.79 -2.99 16.68
CA PRO A 131 13.92 -2.34 17.31
C PRO A 131 14.06 -2.70 18.81
N ILE A 132 12.96 -2.96 19.52
CA ILE A 132 12.98 -3.41 20.93
C ILE A 132 13.58 -4.81 21.04
N ARG A 133 13.22 -5.73 20.14
CA ARG A 133 13.80 -7.08 20.08
C ARG A 133 15.30 -7.04 19.76
N GLN A 134 15.70 -6.20 18.81
CA GLN A 134 17.10 -6.06 18.43
C GLN A 134 17.94 -5.48 19.58
N ALA A 135 17.47 -4.43 20.25
CA ALA A 135 18.14 -3.84 21.41
C ALA A 135 18.31 -4.85 22.57
N ASN A 136 17.27 -5.64 22.87
CA ASN A 136 17.33 -6.66 23.92
C ASN A 136 18.29 -7.82 23.57
N SER A 137 18.43 -8.17 22.29
CA SER A 137 19.39 -9.19 21.85
C SER A 137 20.85 -8.74 22.00
N ILE A 138 21.14 -7.46 21.73
CA ILE A 138 22.46 -6.86 21.87
C ILE A 138 22.85 -6.76 23.35
N ILE A 139 21.90 -6.33 24.21
CA ILE A 139 22.13 -6.28 25.66
C ILE A 139 22.47 -7.70 26.17
N ARG A 140 21.69 -8.74 25.83
CA ARG A 140 21.99 -10.11 26.27
C ARG A 140 23.32 -10.67 25.74
N ALA A 141 23.75 -10.27 24.54
CA ALA A 141 25.04 -10.68 23.98
C ALA A 141 26.25 -9.96 24.60
N THR A 142 26.04 -8.84 25.29
CA THR A 142 27.12 -8.05 25.92
C THR A 142 27.36 -8.45 27.39
N TYR A 143 26.44 -9.22 28.00
CA TYR A 143 26.51 -9.69 29.39
C TYR A 143 26.91 -11.19 29.53
N HIS A 144 27.48 -11.78 28.49
CA HIS A 144 28.11 -13.12 28.52
C HIS A 144 29.51 -13.05 27.88
#